data_AF-A0AA42SY83-F1
#
_entry.id   AF-A0AA42SY83-F1
#
_cell.length_a   1.000
_cell.length_b   1.000
_cell.length_c   1.000
_cell.angle_alpha   90.00
_cell.angle_beta   90.00
_cell.angle_gamma   90.00
#
_symmetry.space_group_name_H-M   'P 1'
#
loop_
_entity.id
_entity.type
_entity.pdbx_description
1 polymer ?
#
loop_
_entity_poly.entity_id
_entity_poly.type
_entity_poly.pdbx_seq_one_letter_code
_entity_poly.pdbx_strand_id
1 'polypeptide(L)'
;MALVKFYKVTSLPGTLEPDSLYFVLNSGYTESYLTNAAGEAKAIGNSAMINALIADALSSLPSSGAPVLYAADIAARDALEPSLTQAVFVLVADASADPTVNAGAAMYAWNPSTSTWIKVAEYESMDVTVTWASIVGGPSSTPAQIDSAVSASHTHANKATLDKLSESGGLLRFNGSPIPAEWDGANW
;
A
#
# COMPACT_ATOMS: atom_id res chain seq x y z
N MET A 1 -9.11 13.95 -68.17
CA MET A 1 -9.03 14.09 -66.69
C MET A 1 -10.42 14.49 -66.20
N ALA A 2 -11.00 13.74 -65.28
CA ALA A 2 -12.22 14.17 -64.61
C ALA A 2 -11.88 15.32 -63.64
N LEU A 3 -12.66 16.39 -63.68
CA LEU A 3 -12.50 17.54 -62.77
C LEU A 3 -13.13 17.17 -61.43
N VAL A 4 -12.34 17.19 -60.35
CA VAL A 4 -12.86 17.03 -58.98
C VAL A 4 -13.44 18.36 -58.53
N LYS A 5 -14.70 18.36 -58.08
CA LYS A 5 -15.38 19.56 -57.57
C LYS A 5 -15.18 19.70 -56.06
N PHE A 6 -15.12 20.95 -55.60
CA PHE A 6 -14.97 21.28 -54.18
C PHE A 6 -16.17 22.09 -53.70
N TYR A 7 -16.75 21.69 -52.57
CA TYR A 7 -17.91 22.33 -51.97
C TYR A 7 -17.62 22.76 -50.54
N LYS A 8 -18.03 23.96 -50.16
CA LYS A 8 -18.07 24.43 -48.78
C LYS A 8 -19.53 24.55 -48.36
N VAL A 9 -19.93 23.80 -47.33
CA VAL A 9 -21.33 23.71 -46.88
C VAL A 9 -21.40 23.71 -45.35
N THR A 10 -22.57 24.03 -44.80
CA THR A 10 -22.84 23.92 -43.35
C THR A 10 -23.42 22.57 -42.95
N SER A 11 -23.93 21.80 -43.93
CA SER A 11 -24.42 20.43 -43.79
C SER A 11 -24.31 19.73 -45.14
N LEU A 12 -24.21 18.39 -45.15
CA LEU A 12 -24.23 17.64 -46.42
C LEU A 12 -25.59 17.80 -47.12
N PRO A 13 -25.61 18.14 -48.42
CA PRO A 13 -26.83 18.15 -49.22
C PRO A 13 -27.50 16.77 -49.29
N GLY A 14 -28.82 16.73 -49.48
CA GLY A 14 -29.58 15.46 -49.62
C GLY A 14 -29.23 14.65 -50.88
N THR A 15 -28.62 15.28 -51.88
CA THR A 15 -28.05 14.61 -53.05
C THR A 15 -26.65 15.17 -53.28
N LEU A 16 -25.65 14.29 -53.31
CA LEU A 16 -24.26 14.67 -53.47
C LEU A 16 -23.81 14.42 -54.89
N GLU A 17 -22.90 15.27 -55.34
CA GLU A 17 -22.27 15.15 -56.64
C GLU A 17 -21.23 14.03 -56.58
N PRO A 18 -21.21 13.09 -57.54
CA PRO A 18 -20.16 12.09 -57.63
C PRO A 18 -18.76 12.69 -57.73
N ASP A 19 -17.76 11.94 -57.28
CA ASP A 19 -16.33 12.25 -57.42
C ASP A 19 -15.95 13.68 -56.97
N SER A 20 -16.50 14.13 -55.83
CA SER A 20 -16.41 15.50 -55.33
C SER A 20 -16.00 15.55 -53.85
N LEU A 21 -15.33 16.64 -53.46
CA LEU A 21 -14.91 16.90 -52.09
C LEU A 21 -15.82 17.93 -51.41
N TYR A 22 -16.26 17.63 -50.19
CA TYR A 22 -17.08 18.50 -49.36
C TYR A 22 -16.36 18.86 -48.07
N PHE A 23 -16.30 20.16 -47.77
CA PHE A 23 -15.88 20.73 -46.50
C PHE A 23 -17.13 21.22 -45.76
N VAL A 24 -17.46 20.54 -44.66
CA VAL A 24 -18.69 20.73 -43.89
C VAL A 24 -18.38 21.37 -42.55
N LEU A 25 -18.94 22.54 -42.27
CA LEU A 25 -18.76 23.20 -40.96
C LEU A 25 -19.42 22.35 -39.87
N ASN A 26 -18.64 21.98 -38.84
CA ASN A 26 -19.12 21.33 -37.63
C ASN A 26 -18.76 22.21 -36.42
N SER A 27 -19.65 23.17 -36.12
CA SER A 27 -19.50 24.13 -35.03
C SER A 27 -18.16 24.90 -35.07
N GLY A 28 -17.12 24.41 -34.38
CA GLY A 28 -15.80 25.04 -34.25
C GLY A 28 -14.72 24.50 -35.19
N TYR A 29 -14.99 23.46 -35.98
CA TYR A 29 -14.06 22.88 -36.96
C TYR A 29 -14.80 22.45 -38.23
N THR A 30 -14.08 21.90 -39.22
CA THR A 30 -14.65 21.45 -40.51
C THR A 30 -14.37 19.98 -40.72
N GLU A 31 -15.37 19.22 -41.16
CA GLU A 31 -15.22 17.82 -41.57
C GLU A 31 -15.07 17.73 -43.10
N SER A 32 -14.30 16.75 -43.56
CA SER A 32 -14.06 16.53 -44.99
C SER A 32 -14.66 15.21 -45.45
N TYR A 33 -15.34 15.24 -46.59
CA TYR A 33 -15.94 14.05 -47.21
C TYR A 33 -15.59 13.99 -48.68
N LEU A 34 -15.30 12.79 -49.18
CA LEU A 34 -15.13 12.48 -50.60
C LEU A 34 -16.26 11.59 -51.06
N THR A 35 -16.92 11.95 -52.16
CA THR A 35 -17.95 11.10 -52.77
C THR A 35 -17.35 10.16 -53.80
N ASN A 36 -17.87 8.94 -53.89
CA ASN A 36 -17.53 8.01 -54.97
C ASN A 36 -18.35 8.32 -56.24
N ALA A 37 -18.14 7.52 -57.30
CA ALA A 37 -18.87 7.63 -58.57
C ALA A 37 -20.40 7.47 -58.45
N ALA A 38 -20.90 6.93 -57.33
CA ALA A 38 -22.32 6.81 -57.03
C ALA A 38 -22.87 7.99 -56.19
N GLY A 39 -22.03 8.96 -55.82
CA GLY A 39 -22.41 10.08 -54.95
C GLY A 39 -22.46 9.72 -53.47
N GLU A 40 -21.94 8.57 -53.04
CA GLU A 40 -21.91 8.19 -51.63
C GLU A 40 -20.74 8.88 -50.91
N ALA A 41 -21.02 9.62 -49.85
CA ALA A 41 -19.99 10.25 -49.03
C ALA A 41 -19.15 9.21 -48.25
N LYS A 42 -17.83 9.36 -48.30
CA LYS A 42 -16.86 8.70 -47.42
C LYS A 42 -16.17 9.77 -46.59
N ALA A 43 -16.21 9.62 -45.26
CA ALA A 43 -15.52 10.53 -44.36
C ALA A 43 -14.00 10.39 -44.52
N ILE A 44 -13.29 11.53 -44.52
CA ILE A 44 -11.82 11.57 -44.51
C ILE A 44 -11.41 12.11 -43.15
N GLY A 45 -11.24 11.21 -42.18
CA GLY A 45 -10.76 11.58 -40.84
C GLY A 45 -11.70 12.52 -40.09
N ASN A 46 -13.01 12.25 -40.12
CA ASN A 46 -13.98 13.05 -39.39
C ASN A 46 -14.06 12.64 -37.90
N SER A 47 -14.78 13.42 -37.09
CA SER A 47 -14.83 13.17 -35.65
C SER A 47 -15.41 11.82 -35.27
N ALA A 48 -16.40 11.32 -36.02
CA ALA A 48 -16.95 9.98 -35.79
C ALA A 48 -15.89 8.89 -35.99
N MET A 49 -15.12 8.97 -37.08
CA MET A 49 -14.03 8.03 -37.37
C MET A 49 -12.91 8.13 -36.34
N ILE A 50 -12.49 9.35 -35.98
CA ILE A 50 -11.45 9.58 -34.97
C ILE A 50 -11.90 9.02 -33.62
N ASN A 51 -13.14 9.29 -33.19
CA ASN A 51 -13.69 8.77 -31.94
C ASN A 51 -13.79 7.24 -31.94
N ALA A 52 -14.14 6.63 -33.08
CA ALA A 52 -14.14 5.17 -33.21
C ALA A 52 -12.74 4.58 -33.07
N LEU A 53 -11.73 5.17 -33.72
CA LEU A 53 -10.33 4.75 -33.60
C LEU A 53 -9.77 4.96 -32.18
N ILE A 54 -10.15 6.06 -31.52
CA ILE A 54 -9.78 6.32 -30.12
C ILE A 54 -10.44 5.28 -29.21
N ALA A 55 -11.73 5.00 -29.39
CA ALA A 55 -12.43 3.99 -28.61
C ALA A 55 -11.80 2.60 -28.78
N ASP A 56 -11.45 2.22 -30.01
CA ASP A 56 -10.77 0.97 -30.32
C ASP A 56 -9.38 0.91 -29.66
N ALA A 57 -8.58 1.97 -29.80
CA ALA A 57 -7.26 2.07 -29.16
C ALA A 57 -7.34 2.02 -27.63
N LEU A 58 -8.30 2.73 -27.02
CA LEU A 58 -8.53 2.69 -25.56
C LEU A 58 -9.02 1.32 -25.09
N SER A 59 -9.82 0.62 -25.90
CA SER A 59 -10.25 -0.76 -25.60
C SER A 59 -9.09 -1.76 -25.68
N SER A 60 -8.07 -1.45 -26.49
CA SER A 60 -6.86 -2.27 -26.65
C SER A 60 -5.83 -2.06 -25.55
N LEU A 61 -5.92 -0.97 -24.79
CA LEU A 61 -5.04 -0.75 -23.64
C LEU A 61 -5.44 -1.71 -22.53
N PRO A 62 -4.52 -2.59 -22.06
CA PRO A 62 -4.79 -3.46 -20.92
C PRO A 62 -4.84 -2.57 -19.67
N SER A 63 -6.02 -2.01 -19.37
CA SER A 63 -6.29 -1.08 -18.27
C SER A 63 -5.27 0.07 -18.17
N SER A 64 -5.68 1.29 -18.54
CA SER A 64 -4.92 2.53 -18.33
C SER A 64 -4.72 2.85 -16.83
N GLY A 65 -4.01 1.97 -16.12
CA GLY A 65 -4.11 1.72 -14.69
C GLY A 65 -5.25 0.75 -14.43
N ALA A 66 -4.99 -0.51 -14.05
CA ALA A 66 -5.97 -1.24 -13.26
C ALA A 66 -6.13 -0.39 -11.99
N PRO A 67 -7.20 0.40 -11.83
CA PRO A 67 -7.32 1.18 -10.63
C PRO A 67 -7.40 0.14 -9.51
N VAL A 68 -6.59 0.31 -8.48
CA VAL A 68 -6.97 -0.31 -7.21
C VAL A 68 -8.30 0.36 -6.87
N LEU A 69 -9.40 -0.36 -7.12
CA LEU A 69 -10.72 0.12 -6.76
C LEU A 69 -10.80 0.08 -5.24
N TYR A 70 -11.61 0.98 -4.70
CA TYR A 70 -11.87 1.02 -3.28
C TYR A 70 -13.32 0.62 -3.02
N ALA A 71 -13.53 -0.28 -2.07
CA ALA A 71 -14.84 -0.67 -1.58
C ALA A 71 -14.89 -0.42 -0.07
N ALA A 72 -16.02 0.11 0.42
CA ALA A 72 -16.20 0.33 1.85
C ALA A 72 -16.23 -0.99 2.61
N ASP A 73 -16.90 -2.00 2.05
CA ASP A 73 -17.07 -3.32 2.64
C ASP A 73 -17.16 -4.43 1.57
N ILE A 74 -17.29 -5.68 2.01
CA ILE A 74 -17.42 -6.86 1.15
C ILE A 74 -18.64 -6.77 0.22
N ALA A 75 -19.77 -6.24 0.70
CA ALA A 75 -20.98 -6.12 -0.11
C ALA A 75 -20.78 -5.10 -1.25
N ALA A 76 -20.10 -3.98 -0.97
CA ALA A 76 -19.74 -2.99 -1.97
C ALA A 76 -18.76 -3.54 -3.01
N ARG A 77 -17.83 -4.42 -2.61
CA ARG A 77 -16.95 -5.14 -3.56
C ARG A 77 -17.77 -6.07 -4.47
N ASP A 78 -18.66 -6.87 -3.89
CA ASP A 78 -19.44 -7.85 -4.64
C ASP A 78 -20.41 -7.18 -5.62
N ALA A 79 -20.91 -5.98 -5.29
CA ALA A 79 -21.70 -5.16 -6.21
C ALA A 79 -20.95 -4.69 -7.48
N LEU A 80 -19.60 -4.77 -7.50
CA LEU A 80 -18.81 -4.42 -8.69
C LEU A 80 -18.82 -5.52 -9.75
N GLU A 81 -18.94 -6.79 -9.35
CA GLU A 81 -18.83 -7.98 -10.22
C GLU A 81 -19.58 -7.86 -11.56
N PRO A 82 -20.85 -7.41 -11.61
CA PRO A 82 -21.60 -7.33 -12.86
C PRO A 82 -20.98 -6.40 -13.92
N SER A 83 -20.10 -5.49 -13.50
CA SER A 83 -19.42 -4.52 -14.38
C SER A 83 -17.98 -4.91 -14.73
N LEU A 84 -17.44 -5.96 -14.10
CA LEU A 84 -16.02 -6.33 -14.22
C LEU A 84 -15.81 -7.35 -15.35
N THR A 85 -15.46 -6.86 -16.54
CA THR A 85 -15.15 -7.68 -17.72
C THR A 85 -13.69 -8.14 -17.80
N GLN A 86 -12.84 -7.66 -16.89
CA GLN A 86 -11.39 -7.85 -16.90
C GLN A 86 -10.86 -7.90 -15.47
N ALA A 87 -9.66 -8.46 -15.29
CA ALA A 87 -9.03 -8.59 -13.98
C ALA A 87 -8.75 -7.22 -13.36
N VAL A 88 -9.10 -7.05 -12.08
CA VAL A 88 -8.91 -5.81 -11.31
C VAL A 88 -8.48 -6.12 -9.88
N PHE A 89 -7.77 -5.19 -9.25
CA PHE A 89 -7.54 -5.21 -7.80
C PHE A 89 -8.55 -4.32 -7.09
N VAL A 90 -9.05 -4.77 -5.94
CA VAL A 90 -9.97 -4.02 -5.08
C VAL A 90 -9.45 -4.04 -3.64
N LEU A 91 -9.20 -2.86 -3.08
CA LEU A 91 -8.98 -2.67 -1.65
C LEU A 91 -10.33 -2.52 -0.97
N VAL A 92 -10.67 -3.44 -0.07
CA VAL A 92 -11.85 -3.40 0.78
C VAL A 92 -11.43 -2.88 2.15
N ALA A 93 -12.03 -1.79 2.61
CA ALA A 93 -11.65 -1.17 3.88
C ALA A 93 -12.16 -1.92 5.11
N ASP A 94 -13.41 -2.39 5.08
CA ASP A 94 -13.97 -3.31 6.06
C ASP A 94 -14.22 -4.68 5.42
N ALA A 95 -13.23 -5.55 5.52
CA ALA A 95 -13.29 -6.90 5.01
C ALA A 95 -13.85 -7.91 6.04
N SER A 96 -14.42 -7.45 7.16
CA SER A 96 -14.86 -8.32 8.27
C SER A 96 -15.94 -9.34 7.93
N ALA A 97 -16.67 -9.15 6.83
CA ALA A 97 -17.64 -10.14 6.34
C ALA A 97 -16.99 -11.31 5.58
N ASP A 98 -15.70 -11.23 5.26
CA ASP A 98 -14.90 -12.38 4.81
C ASP A 98 -14.38 -13.13 6.05
N PRO A 99 -14.83 -14.37 6.31
CA PRO A 99 -14.47 -15.11 7.51
C PRO A 99 -12.97 -15.48 7.57
N THR A 100 -12.24 -15.30 6.48
CA THR A 100 -10.79 -15.50 6.45
C THR A 100 -10.01 -14.26 6.87
N VAL A 101 -10.67 -13.11 7.08
CA VAL A 101 -10.06 -11.84 7.50
C VAL A 101 -10.34 -11.59 8.97
N ASN A 102 -9.29 -11.64 9.80
CA ASN A 102 -9.42 -11.50 11.25
C ASN A 102 -9.85 -10.08 11.69
N ALA A 103 -9.36 -9.03 11.02
CA ALA A 103 -9.75 -7.64 11.29
C ALA A 103 -9.33 -6.70 10.15
N GLY A 104 -10.07 -5.62 9.96
CA GLY A 104 -9.65 -4.49 9.10
C GLY A 104 -9.89 -4.72 7.61
N ALA A 105 -8.91 -4.28 6.81
CA ALA A 105 -9.01 -4.21 5.35
C ALA A 105 -8.44 -5.46 4.67
N ALA A 106 -8.82 -5.71 3.41
CA ALA A 106 -8.16 -6.72 2.58
C ALA A 106 -8.12 -6.32 1.11
N MET A 107 -7.12 -6.82 0.39
CA MET A 107 -6.93 -6.65 -1.05
C MET A 107 -7.38 -7.91 -1.77
N TYR A 108 -8.24 -7.75 -2.78
CA TYR A 108 -8.74 -8.83 -3.61
C TYR A 108 -8.39 -8.60 -5.08
N ALA A 109 -8.20 -9.69 -5.81
CA ALA A 109 -8.15 -9.71 -7.27
C ALA A 109 -9.41 -10.36 -7.83
N TRP A 110 -10.02 -9.74 -8.82
CA TRP A 110 -11.11 -10.36 -9.59
C TRP A 110 -10.54 -11.24 -10.70
N ASN A 111 -10.98 -12.50 -10.76
CA ASN A 111 -10.72 -13.37 -11.91
C ASN A 111 -11.98 -13.48 -12.79
N PRO A 112 -12.02 -12.78 -13.95
CA PRO A 112 -13.19 -12.79 -14.83
C PRO A 112 -13.38 -14.13 -15.56
N SER A 113 -12.36 -14.99 -15.63
CA SER A 113 -12.47 -16.30 -16.30
C SER A 113 -13.24 -17.32 -15.46
N THR A 114 -13.22 -17.17 -14.14
CA THR A 114 -13.90 -18.08 -13.19
C THR A 114 -15.01 -17.41 -12.39
N SER A 115 -15.20 -16.10 -12.56
CA SER A 115 -16.10 -15.28 -11.74
C SER A 115 -15.83 -15.46 -10.24
N THR A 116 -14.57 -15.30 -9.84
CA THR A 116 -14.15 -15.50 -8.44
C THR A 116 -13.27 -14.38 -7.94
N TRP A 117 -13.48 -13.98 -6.68
CA TRP A 117 -12.55 -13.18 -5.92
C TRP A 117 -11.40 -14.03 -5.37
N ILE A 118 -10.18 -13.53 -5.51
CA ILE A 118 -8.97 -14.11 -4.92
C ILE A 118 -8.48 -13.12 -3.86
N LYS A 119 -8.38 -13.54 -2.60
CA LYS A 119 -7.75 -12.71 -1.56
C LYS A 119 -6.24 -12.68 -1.79
N VAL A 120 -5.67 -11.49 -1.96
CA VAL A 120 -4.27 -11.27 -2.33
C VAL A 120 -3.44 -10.92 -1.10
N ALA A 121 -4.00 -10.07 -0.26
CA ALA A 121 -3.42 -9.66 0.99
C ALA A 121 -4.54 -9.27 1.95
N GLU A 122 -4.27 -9.33 3.23
CA GLU A 122 -5.13 -8.73 4.24
C GLU A 122 -4.31 -7.82 5.14
N TYR A 123 -4.98 -6.84 5.73
CA TYR A 123 -4.41 -5.96 6.72
C TYR A 123 -4.33 -6.72 8.04
N GLU A 124 -3.37 -7.63 8.15
CA GLU A 124 -2.82 -7.91 9.47
C GLU A 124 -1.92 -6.72 9.81
N SER A 125 -2.34 -5.88 10.74
CA SER A 125 -1.36 -5.07 11.47
C SER A 125 -0.26 -6.04 11.91
N MET A 126 1.01 -5.76 11.60
CA MET A 126 2.12 -6.51 12.18
C MET A 126 2.11 -6.24 13.68
N ASP A 127 1.29 -6.98 14.42
CA ASP A 127 1.30 -6.98 15.87
C ASP A 127 2.53 -7.79 16.30
N VAL A 128 3.67 -7.11 16.30
CA VAL A 128 4.94 -7.72 16.67
C VAL A 128 5.02 -7.82 18.18
N THR A 129 4.46 -8.88 18.73
CA THR A 129 4.76 -9.31 20.10
C THR A 129 6.06 -10.13 20.09
N VAL A 130 7.18 -9.52 20.47
CA VAL A 130 8.45 -10.24 20.66
C VAL A 130 8.50 -10.82 22.07
N THR A 131 8.56 -12.15 22.19
CA THR A 131 8.83 -12.79 23.48
C THR A 131 10.33 -12.78 23.77
N TRP A 132 10.72 -12.74 25.06
CA TRP A 132 12.15 -12.78 25.46
C TRP A 132 12.89 -13.98 24.86
N ALA A 133 12.22 -15.14 24.79
CA ALA A 133 12.77 -16.37 24.20
C ALA A 133 13.01 -16.27 22.68
N SER A 134 12.38 -15.31 22.00
CA SER A 134 12.49 -15.13 20.54
C SER A 134 13.67 -14.23 20.14
N ILE A 135 14.40 -13.64 21.10
CA ILE A 135 15.50 -12.72 20.83
C ILE A 135 16.80 -13.51 20.57
N VAL A 136 17.27 -13.51 19.32
CA VAL A 136 18.56 -14.10 18.94
C VAL A 136 19.71 -13.24 19.46
N GLY A 137 20.70 -13.87 20.11
CA GLY A 137 21.83 -13.16 20.73
C GLY A 137 21.49 -12.45 22.04
N GLY A 138 20.30 -12.68 22.60
CA GLY A 138 19.90 -12.18 23.91
C GLY A 138 20.58 -12.91 25.09
N PRO A 139 20.43 -12.38 26.31
CA PRO A 139 20.95 -13.05 27.51
C PRO A 139 20.33 -14.44 27.70
N SER A 140 21.12 -15.39 28.20
CA SER A 140 20.59 -16.69 28.64
C SER A 140 19.78 -16.61 29.94
N SER A 141 19.85 -15.48 30.64
CA SER A 141 19.10 -15.21 31.87
C SER A 141 17.61 -15.02 31.59
N THR A 142 16.77 -15.53 32.49
CA THR A 142 15.33 -15.20 32.49
C THR A 142 15.13 -13.74 32.92
N PRO A 143 14.00 -13.11 32.55
CA PRO A 143 13.66 -11.77 33.06
C PRO A 143 13.75 -11.67 34.58
N ALA A 144 13.25 -12.67 35.31
CA ALA A 144 13.32 -12.71 36.78
C ALA A 144 14.76 -12.77 37.33
N GLN A 145 15.68 -13.44 36.63
CA GLN A 145 17.10 -13.46 37.02
C GLN A 145 17.74 -12.09 36.82
N ILE A 146 17.37 -11.38 35.74
CA ILE A 146 17.83 -10.01 35.49
C ILE A 146 17.30 -9.08 36.58
N ASP A 147 16.01 -9.16 36.90
CA ASP A 147 15.39 -8.35 37.95
C ASP A 147 16.04 -8.61 39.32
N SER A 148 16.34 -9.87 39.62
CA SER A 148 17.04 -10.26 40.86
C SER A 148 18.46 -9.71 40.91
N ALA A 149 19.20 -9.78 39.80
CA ALA A 149 20.55 -9.23 39.71
C ALA A 149 20.55 -7.70 39.88
N VAL A 150 19.57 -7.01 39.29
CA VAL A 150 19.40 -5.56 39.45
C VAL A 150 19.09 -5.21 40.90
N SER A 151 18.17 -5.92 41.55
CA SER A 151 17.84 -5.71 42.96
C SER A 151 19.05 -5.96 43.89
N ALA A 152 19.83 -7.02 43.62
CA ALA A 152 20.98 -7.39 44.41
C ALA A 152 22.21 -6.48 44.20
N SER A 153 22.24 -5.70 43.11
CA SER A 153 23.42 -4.92 42.68
C SER A 153 23.94 -3.92 43.72
N HIS A 154 23.16 -3.61 44.77
CA HIS A 154 23.56 -2.72 45.85
C HIS A 154 23.05 -3.16 47.24
N THR A 155 22.92 -4.46 47.49
CA THR A 155 22.52 -4.99 48.82
C THR A 155 23.62 -5.80 49.47
N HIS A 156 23.96 -5.46 50.71
CA HIS A 156 24.85 -6.27 51.56
C HIS A 156 24.11 -6.67 52.83
N ALA A 157 24.02 -7.97 53.12
CA ALA A 157 23.40 -8.46 54.35
C ALA A 157 24.10 -7.90 55.61
N ASN A 158 25.41 -7.66 55.52
CA ASN A 158 26.23 -7.08 56.58
C ASN A 158 26.50 -5.58 56.38
N LYS A 159 25.63 -4.85 55.65
CA LYS A 159 25.80 -3.41 55.39
C LYS A 159 26.13 -2.61 56.66
N ALA A 160 25.41 -2.85 57.76
CA ALA A 160 25.65 -2.16 59.03
C ALA A 160 27.05 -2.42 59.63
N THR A 161 27.71 -3.52 59.27
CA THR A 161 29.10 -3.80 59.66
C THR A 161 30.08 -3.17 58.69
N LEU A 162 29.80 -3.24 57.38
CA LEU A 162 30.62 -2.58 56.36
C LEU A 162 30.63 -1.06 56.57
N ASP A 163 29.50 -0.47 56.96
CA ASP A 163 29.38 0.95 57.29
C ASP A 163 30.21 1.36 58.51
N LYS A 164 30.69 0.41 59.32
CA LYS A 164 31.65 0.68 60.43
C LYS A 164 33.09 0.72 59.95
N LEU A 165 33.41 0.14 58.79
CA LEU A 165 34.76 0.21 58.25
C LEU A 165 34.99 1.59 57.64
N SER A 166 36.09 2.23 58.03
CA SER A 166 36.52 3.50 57.46
C SER A 166 38.04 3.56 57.33
N GLU A 167 38.54 4.58 56.63
CA GLU A 167 39.97 4.82 56.46
C GLU A 167 40.28 6.24 56.95
N SER A 168 41.44 6.41 57.60
CA SER A 168 41.99 7.72 57.92
C SER A 168 43.51 7.67 57.98
N GLY A 169 44.18 8.44 57.13
CA GLY A 169 45.65 8.56 57.09
C GLY A 169 46.36 7.31 56.55
N GLY A 170 45.71 6.58 55.63
CA GLY A 170 46.17 5.31 55.05
C GLY A 170 45.88 4.09 55.91
N LEU A 171 45.18 4.23 57.04
CA LEU A 171 44.96 3.16 58.03
C LEU A 171 43.48 2.80 58.16
N LEU A 172 43.20 1.49 58.17
CA LEU A 172 41.88 0.93 58.37
C LEU A 172 41.39 1.16 59.82
N ARG A 173 40.11 1.50 59.95
CA ARG A 173 39.42 1.78 61.22
C ARG A 173 38.11 1.01 61.30
N PHE A 174 37.69 0.71 62.53
CA PHE A 174 36.39 0.15 62.85
C PHE A 174 35.62 1.09 63.79
N ASN A 175 34.45 1.54 63.35
CA ASN A 175 33.61 2.52 64.03
C ASN A 175 34.39 3.80 64.44
N GLY A 176 35.24 4.28 63.53
CA GLY A 176 36.12 5.45 63.76
C GLY A 176 37.35 5.20 64.64
N SER A 177 37.50 4.01 65.23
CA SER A 177 38.63 3.66 66.10
C SER A 177 39.70 2.86 65.34
N PRO A 178 41.00 3.00 65.71
CA PRO A 178 42.04 2.10 65.23
C PRO A 178 41.70 0.63 65.56
N ILE A 179 42.05 -0.28 64.67
CA ILE A 179 41.94 -1.72 64.95
C ILE A 179 43.17 -2.11 65.79
N PRO A 180 43.00 -2.58 67.04
CA PRO A 180 44.13 -2.97 67.89
C PRO A 180 44.82 -4.21 67.30
N ALA A 181 46.12 -4.32 67.49
CA ALA A 181 46.81 -5.58 67.19
C ALA A 181 46.33 -6.63 68.20
N GLU A 182 46.22 -7.90 67.80
CA GLU A 182 45.79 -8.99 68.72
C GLU A 182 46.67 -9.08 69.99
N TRP A 183 47.88 -8.52 69.94
CA TRP A 183 48.78 -8.42 71.08
C TRP A 183 48.35 -7.45 72.18
N ASP A 184 47.48 -6.47 71.92
CA ASP A 184 46.98 -5.55 72.95
C ASP A 184 45.96 -6.21 73.90
N GLY A 185 45.41 -7.37 73.52
CA GLY A 185 44.44 -8.14 74.31
C GLY A 185 45.06 -9.27 75.14
N ALA A 186 46.33 -9.61 74.90
CA ALA A 186 47.07 -10.54 75.73
C ALA A 186 47.84 -9.74 76.77
N ASN A 187 47.57 -9.96 78.06
CA ASN A 187 48.40 -9.44 79.14
C ASN A 187 49.75 -10.20 79.16
N TRP A 188 50.63 -9.94 78.20
CA TRP A 188 52.01 -10.41 78.20
C TRP A 188 52.96 -9.37 78.77
#